data_AF-A0A821RMG2-F1
#
_entry.id   AF-A0A821RMG2-F1
#
_cell.length_a   1.000
_cell.length_b   1.000
_cell.length_c   1.000
_cell.angle_alpha   90.00
_cell.angle_beta   90.00
_cell.angle_gamma   90.00
#
_symmetry.space_group_name_H-M   'P 1'
#
loop_
_entity.id
_entity.type
_entity.pdbx_description
1 polymer ?
#
loop_
_entity_poly.entity_id
_entity_poly.type
_entity_poly.pdbx_seq_one_letter_code
_entity_poly.pdbx_strand_id
1 'polypeptide(L)' 'MLVELKNGETYNGNLMSCDNFMNIHLRDVICTSRDGDRFW' A
#
# COMPACT_ATOMS: atom_id res chain seq x y z
N MET A 1 5.37 -4.30 -4.64
CA MET A 1 4.01 -4.12 -5.19
C MET A 1 3.54 -2.74 -4.76
N LEU A 2 3.12 -1.91 -5.70
CA LEU A 2 2.57 -0.58 -5.43
C LEU A 2 1.04 -0.67 -5.49
N VAL A 3 0.38 -0.18 -4.44
CA VAL A 3 -1.08 -0.15 -4.31
C VAL A 3 -1.51 1.26 -3.98
N GLU A 4 -2.34 1.84 -4.82
CA GLU A 4 -2.98 3.14 -4.57
C GLU A 4 -4.41 2.90 -4.11
N LEU A 5 -4.75 3.47 -2.96
CA LEU A 5 -6.09 3.40 -2.41
C LEU A 5 -6.96 4.50 -3.03
N LYS A 6 -8.30 4.36 -2.93
CA LYS A 6 -9.24 5.39 -3.42
C LYS A 6 -9.07 6.75 -2.74
N ASN A 7 -8.47 6.77 -1.55
CA ASN A 7 -8.09 8.00 -0.88
C ASN A 7 -6.75 8.56 -1.39
N GLY A 8 -6.13 8.03 -2.45
CA GLY A 8 -4.87 8.52 -3.01
C GLY A 8 -3.62 8.26 -2.15
N GLU A 9 -3.73 7.55 -1.02
CA GLU A 9 -2.56 7.05 -0.33
C GLU A 9 -1.95 5.88 -1.12
N THR A 10 -0.61 5.81 -1.12
CA THR A 10 0.10 4.75 -1.82
C THR A 10 0.90 3.91 -0.83
N TYR A 11 0.77 2.59 -0.98
CA TYR A 11 1.49 1.58 -0.20
C TYR A 11 2.41 0.82 -1.13
N ASN A 12 3.70 0.83 -0.85
CA ASN A 12 4.69 0.06 -1.60
C ASN A 12 5.38 -0.93 -0.68
N GLY A 13 5.25 -2.23 -0.97
CA GLY A 13 5.86 -3.28 -0.17
C GLY A 13 5.86 -4.65 -0.83
N ASN A 14 6.34 -5.65 -0.11
CA ASN A 14 6.36 -7.04 -0.56
C ASN A 14 5.02 -7.72 -0.28
N LEU A 15 4.36 -8.25 -1.31
CA LEU A 15 3.10 -8.97 -1.17
C LEU A 15 3.33 -10.34 -0.52
N MET A 16 2.71 -10.57 0.63
CA MET A 16 2.80 -11.83 1.37
C MET A 16 1.59 -12.73 1.08
N SER A 17 0.39 -12.18 1.00
CA SER A 17 -0.83 -12.92 0.65
C SER A 17 -1.94 -12.01 0.12
N CYS A 18 -2.87 -12.61 -0.62
CA CYS A 18 -4.08 -11.96 -1.14
C CYS A 18 -5.23 -12.98 -1.12
N ASP A 19 -6.44 -12.55 -0.78
CA ASP A 19 -7.66 -13.35 -0.92
C ASP A 19 -8.46 -13.02 -2.20
N ASN A 20 -9.54 -13.76 -2.46
CA ASN A 20 -10.40 -13.56 -3.64
C ASN A 20 -11.19 -12.23 -3.62
N PHE A 21 -11.19 -11.51 -2.50
CA PHE A 21 -11.82 -10.20 -2.35
C PHE A 21 -10.81 -9.04 -2.52
N MET A 22 -9.55 -9.36 -2.85
CA MET A 22 -8.43 -8.42 -2.93
C MET A 22 -8.03 -7.79 -1.59
N ASN A 23 -8.32 -8.44 -0.45
CA ASN A 23 -7.64 -8.08 0.78
C ASN A 23 -6.19 -8.58 0.69
N ILE A 24 -5.24 -7.69 0.96
CA ILE A 24 -3.81 -7.94 0.79
C ILE A 24 -3.04 -7.75 2.10
N HIS A 25 -2.06 -8.63 2.31
CA HIS A 25 -1.05 -8.47 3.36
C HIS A 25 0.28 -8.11 2.73
N LEU A 26 0.83 -6.95 3.12
CA LEU A 26 2.12 -6.45 2.67
C LEU A 26 3.13 -6.46 3.83
N ARG A 27 4.41 -6.68 3.52
CA ARG A 27 5.55 -6.59 4.46
C ARG A 27 6.58 -5.58 3.94
N ASP A 28 7.35 -5.00 4.86
CA ASP A 28 8.37 -3.98 4.58
C ASP A 28 7.79 -2.83 3.76
N VAL A 29 6.67 -2.30 4.25
CA VAL A 29 5.82 -1.36 3.54
C VAL A 29 6.27 0.06 3.81
N ILE A 30 6.46 0.83 2.74
CA ILE A 30 6.55 2.28 2.79
C ILE A 30 5.17 2.81 2.41
N CYS A 31 4.61 3.70 3.22
CA CYS A 31 3.39 4.37 2.82
C CYS A 31 3.58 5.88 2.71
N THR A 32 2.99 6.42 1.65
CA THR A 32 3.13 7.80 1.21
C THR A 32 1.75 8.44 1.23
N SER A 33 1.63 9.56 1.92
CA SER A 33 0.41 10.38 1.91
C SER A 33 0.03 10.81 0.50
N ARG A 34 -1.26 11.05 0.24
CA ARG A 34 -1.75 11.62 -1.03
C ARG A 34 -0.96 12.87 -1.47
N ASP A 35 -0.60 13.72 -0.50
CA ASP A 35 0.08 14.99 -0.77
C ASP A 35 1.59 14.82 -1.02
N GLY A 36 2.13 13.58 -0.99
CA GLY A 36 3.54 13.29 -1.23
C GLY A 36 4.51 13.76 -0.15
N ASP A 37 4.03 14.45 0.89
CA ASP A 37 4.87 15.17 1.86
C ASP A 37 5.26 14.33 3.10
N ARG A 38 4.67 13.15 3.31
CA ARG A 38 4.91 12.33 4.50
C ARG A 38 5.09 10.85 4.16
N PHE A 39 6.17 10.28 4.68
CA PHE A 39 6.58 8.89 4.53
C PHE A 39 6.61 8.23 5.92
N TRP A 40 6.09 7.01 6.02
CA TRP A 40 6.07 6.21 7.25
C TRP A 40 6.32 4.72 6.96
#